data_AF-A0A8J3D6I3-F1
#
_entry.id   AF-A0A8J3D6I3-F1
#
_cell.length_a   1.000
_cell.length_b   1.000
_cell.length_c   1.000
_cell.angle_alpha   90.00
_cell.angle_beta   90.00
_cell.angle_gamma   90.00
#
_symmetry.space_group_name_H-M   'P 1'
#
loop_
_entity.id
_entity.type
_entity.pdbx_description
1 polymer ?
#
loop_
_entity_poly.entity_id
_entity_poly.type
_entity_poly.pdbx_seq_one_letter_code
_entity_poly.pdbx_strand_id
1 'polypeptide(L)'
;MQLSLVELFPEFNRSLFLDIYAKMSVDTKTKRPTLCTLAGQRVPAELKIRCQRKSINAFPEGTIYKLDVRLVDLKNKKPYFSAVKNNKIQRAIEFYDHNLRVQKGGCSQPKLSGSMPGAQLAR
;
A
#
# COMPACT_ATOMS: atom_id res chain seq x y z
N MET A 1 25.11 -14.97 -3.67
CA MET A 1 25.10 -13.51 -3.51
C MET A 1 23.66 -13.07 -3.34
N GLN A 2 23.17 -12.95 -2.10
CA GLN A 2 21.79 -12.56 -1.83
C GLN A 2 21.82 -11.05 -1.53
N LEU A 3 21.49 -10.23 -2.53
CA LEU A 3 21.53 -8.77 -2.41
C LEU A 3 20.53 -8.34 -1.34
N SER A 4 21.01 -7.59 -0.36
CA SER A 4 20.16 -7.04 0.69
C SER A 4 19.27 -5.94 0.08
N LEU A 5 18.02 -5.85 0.52
CA LEU A 5 17.06 -4.82 0.05
C LEU A 5 17.61 -3.38 0.26
N VAL A 6 18.57 -3.26 1.17
CA VAL A 6 19.33 -2.05 1.53
C VAL A 6 20.28 -1.60 0.41
N GLU A 7 20.87 -2.52 -0.36
CA GLU A 7 21.79 -2.20 -1.46
C GLU A 7 21.06 -1.76 -2.74
N LEU A 8 19.82 -2.22 -2.94
CA LEU A 8 19.01 -1.87 -4.12
C LEU A 8 18.46 -0.43 -4.05
N PHE A 9 18.38 0.16 -2.86
CA PHE A 9 17.84 1.50 -2.66
C PHE A 9 18.71 2.26 -1.64
N PRO A 10 19.75 2.99 -2.06
CA PRO A 10 20.61 3.77 -1.15
C PRO A 10 19.85 4.84 -0.33
N GLU A 11 18.59 5.15 -0.70
CA GLU A 11 17.68 5.98 0.10
C GLU A 11 17.15 5.28 1.37
N PHE A 12 17.33 3.96 1.52
CA PHE A 12 16.96 3.18 2.71
C PHE A 12 17.78 3.50 3.96
N ASN A 13 18.81 4.35 3.87
CA ASN A 13 19.45 4.94 5.06
C ASN A 13 18.45 5.74 5.92
N ARG A 14 17.35 6.21 5.32
CA ARG A 14 16.24 6.82 6.03
C ARG A 14 15.34 5.70 6.53
N SER A 15 15.50 5.34 7.80
CA SER A 15 14.61 4.37 8.46
C SER A 15 13.12 4.81 8.48
N LEU A 16 12.82 6.06 8.12
CA LEU A 16 11.49 6.67 8.13
C LEU A 16 11.08 7.10 6.70
N PHE A 17 9.90 6.67 6.28
CA PHE A 17 9.25 7.08 5.04
C PHE A 17 7.94 7.79 5.38
N LEU A 18 7.82 9.02 4.92
CA LEU A 18 6.65 9.87 5.14
C LEU A 18 5.69 9.76 3.96
N ASP A 19 4.42 10.04 4.22
CA ASP A 19 3.37 10.18 3.19
C ASP A 19 3.25 8.95 2.26
N ILE A 20 3.37 7.75 2.82
CA ILE A 20 3.20 6.51 2.07
C ILE A 20 1.74 6.14 1.99
N TYR A 21 1.31 5.76 0.80
CA TYR A 21 -0.01 5.21 0.52
C TYR A 21 -0.02 3.70 0.74
N ALA A 22 -0.99 3.24 1.52
CA ALA A 22 -1.21 1.82 1.75
C ALA A 22 -2.67 1.46 1.59
N LYS A 23 -2.92 0.31 0.96
CA LYS A 23 -4.25 -0.26 0.80
C LYS A 23 -4.51 -1.28 1.90
N MET A 24 -5.69 -1.19 2.51
CA MET A 24 -6.19 -2.24 3.39
C MET A 24 -6.60 -3.46 2.58
N SER A 25 -6.04 -4.59 2.94
CA SER A 25 -6.36 -5.91 2.41
C SER A 25 -6.63 -6.86 3.57
N VAL A 26 -7.54 -7.81 3.39
CA VAL A 26 -7.75 -8.85 4.40
C VAL A 26 -6.87 -10.05 4.06
N ASP A 27 -6.01 -10.45 4.99
CA ASP A 27 -5.17 -11.63 4.79
C ASP A 27 -6.07 -12.87 4.77
N THR A 28 -6.10 -13.59 3.64
CA THR A 28 -6.99 -14.74 3.41
C THR A 28 -6.73 -15.90 4.37
N LYS A 29 -5.49 -16.02 4.90
CA LYS A 29 -5.11 -17.10 5.82
C LYS A 29 -5.51 -16.80 7.25
N THR A 30 -5.38 -15.54 7.67
CA THR A 30 -5.63 -15.15 9.06
C THR A 30 -6.95 -14.40 9.27
N LYS A 31 -7.67 -14.07 8.18
CA LYS A 31 -8.86 -13.20 8.14
C LYS A 31 -8.65 -11.88 8.88
N ARG A 32 -7.39 -11.41 8.95
CA ARG A 32 -7.02 -10.19 9.67
C ARG A 32 -6.78 -9.04 8.70
N PRO A 33 -7.25 -7.83 9.03
CA PRO A 33 -6.97 -6.65 8.23
C PRO A 33 -5.48 -6.33 8.30
N THR A 34 -4.88 -6.15 7.13
CA THR A 34 -3.46 -5.84 6.94
C THR A 34 -3.34 -4.68 5.95
N LEU A 35 -2.36 -3.80 6.17
CA LEU A 35 -2.05 -2.74 5.20
C LEU A 35 -0.92 -3.20 4.30
N CYS A 36 -1.07 -2.97 3.00
CA CYS A 36 -0.07 -3.29 1.99
C CYS A 36 0.30 -2.01 1.23
N THR A 37 1.60 -1.80 1.00
CA THR A 37 2.08 -0.67 0.19
C THR A 37 1.60 -0.77 -1.26
N LEU A 38 1.28 0.37 -1.86
CA LEU A 38 0.95 0.46 -3.30
C LEU A 38 2.22 0.54 -4.16
N ALA A 39 2.11 0.10 -5.41
CA ALA A 39 3.16 0.24 -6.41
C ALA A 39 3.36 1.69 -6.87
N GLY A 40 4.54 2.00 -7.41
CA GLY A 40 4.87 3.34 -7.94
C GLY A 40 5.26 4.37 -6.89
N GLN A 41 5.59 3.94 -5.67
CA GLN A 41 6.04 4.80 -4.57
C GLN A 41 7.54 4.66 -4.32
N ARG A 42 8.08 5.51 -3.44
CA ARG A 42 9.47 5.42 -2.95
C ARG A 42 9.77 4.15 -2.16
N VAL A 43 8.75 3.38 -1.79
CA VAL A 43 8.87 2.09 -1.12
C VAL A 43 8.42 0.97 -2.05
N PRO A 44 8.97 -0.25 -1.90
CA PRO A 44 8.54 -1.38 -2.71
C PRO A 44 7.05 -1.69 -2.49
N ALA A 45 6.39 -2.12 -3.57
CA ALA A 45 5.00 -2.54 -3.56
C ALA A 45 4.78 -3.81 -2.74
N GLU A 46 3.53 -4.06 -2.32
CA GLU A 46 3.09 -5.31 -1.71
C GLU A 46 3.75 -5.68 -0.38
N LEU A 47 4.41 -4.73 0.28
CA LEU A 47 5.00 -4.94 1.59
C LEU A 47 3.95 -4.74 2.69
N LYS A 48 3.88 -5.72 3.60
CA LYS A 48 2.96 -5.69 4.75
C LYS A 48 3.43 -4.66 5.76
N ILE A 49 2.55 -3.73 6.11
CA ILE A 49 2.77 -2.75 7.15
C ILE A 49 2.10 -3.24 8.44
N ARG A 50 2.88 -3.36 9.50
CA ARG A 50 2.40 -3.62 10.86
C ARG A 50 1.72 -2.34 11.38
N CYS A 51 0.44 -2.47 11.71
CA CYS A 51 -0.39 -1.41 12.29
C CYS A 51 -1.29 -1.97 13.39
N GLN A 52 -1.79 -1.07 14.25
CA GLN A 52 -2.83 -1.42 15.21
C GLN A 52 -4.15 -1.73 14.49
N ARG A 53 -4.74 -2.87 14.85
CA ARG A 53 -5.97 -3.37 14.21
C ARG A 53 -7.16 -2.43 14.43
N LYS A 54 -7.27 -1.83 15.62
CA LYS A 54 -8.38 -0.95 15.98
C LYS A 54 -8.55 0.22 14.99
N SER A 55 -7.43 0.78 14.51
CA SER A 55 -7.43 1.91 13.57
C SER A 55 -7.83 1.52 12.15
N ILE A 56 -7.58 0.27 11.74
CA ILE A 56 -7.88 -0.22 10.39
C ILE A 56 -9.27 -0.85 10.31
N ASN A 57 -9.70 -1.51 11.38
CA ASN A 57 -10.97 -2.23 11.43
C ASN A 57 -12.20 -1.32 11.37
N ALA A 58 -12.01 0.00 11.46
CA ALA A 58 -13.07 0.99 11.33
C ALA A 58 -13.56 1.17 9.88
N PHE A 59 -12.82 0.68 8.87
CA PHE A 59 -13.15 0.89 7.46
C PHE A 59 -13.16 -0.42 6.67
N PRO A 60 -13.87 -0.45 5.53
CA PRO A 60 -13.94 -1.63 4.68
C PRO A 60 -12.64 -1.91 3.91
N GLU A 61 -12.48 -3.17 3.50
CA GLU A 61 -11.39 -3.63 2.65
C GLU A 61 -11.28 -2.81 1.37
N GLY A 62 -10.05 -2.51 0.95
CA GLY A 62 -9.77 -1.70 -0.23
C GLY A 62 -9.58 -0.21 0.05
N THR A 63 -9.84 0.25 1.28
CA THR A 63 -9.57 1.64 1.67
C THR A 63 -8.08 1.95 1.58
N ILE A 64 -7.75 3.09 0.97
CA ILE A 64 -6.39 3.60 0.84
C ILE A 64 -6.12 4.66 1.91
N TYR A 65 -5.03 4.47 2.64
CA TYR A 65 -4.58 5.32 3.72
C TYR A 65 -3.29 6.01 3.37
N LYS A 66 -3.08 7.18 3.96
CA LYS A 66 -1.82 7.91 3.94
C LYS A 66 -1.22 7.84 5.33
N LEU A 67 -0.01 7.28 5.44
CA LEU A 67 0.67 7.11 6.71
C LEU A 67 2.19 7.15 6.60
N ASP A 68 2.81 7.45 7.73
CA ASP A 68 4.25 7.38 7.89
C ASP A 68 4.65 5.96 8.32
N VAL A 69 5.59 5.37 7.60
CA VAL A 69 6.10 4.02 7.87
C VAL A 69 7.58 4.07 8.19
N ARG A 70 7.97 3.29 9.19
CA ARG A 70 9.35 3.03 9.55
C ARG A 70 9.74 1.66 9.04
N LEU A 71 10.86 1.57 8.34
CA LEU A 71 11.47 0.29 8.05
C LEU A 71 12.16 -0.23 9.30
N VAL A 72 11.76 -1.43 9.71
CA VAL A 72 12.43 -2.17 10.78
C VAL A 72 13.18 -3.32 10.12
N ASP A 73 14.49 -3.15 10.01
CA ASP A 73 15.39 -4.23 9.68
C ASP A 73 15.90 -4.87 10.99
N LEU A 74 15.66 -6.17 11.14
CA LEU A 74 16.21 -6.95 12.25
C LEU A 74 17.28 -7.85 11.66
N LYS A 75 18.50 -7.80 12.23
CA LYS A 75 19.69 -8.53 11.76
C LYS A 75 19.49 -10.02 11.44
N ASN A 76 18.40 -10.66 11.89
CA ASN A 76 18.05 -12.07 11.65
C ASN A 76 16.59 -12.31 11.15
N LYS A 77 15.84 -11.29 10.73
CA LYS A 77 14.45 -11.45 10.22
C LYS A 77 14.24 -10.65 8.94
N LYS A 78 13.24 -11.06 8.16
CA LYS A 78 12.82 -10.30 6.97
C LYS A 78 12.44 -8.88 7.38
N PRO A 79 12.99 -7.85 6.73
CA PRO A 79 12.66 -6.46 7.04
C PRO A 79 11.17 -6.23 6.82
N TYR A 80 10.56 -5.44 7.70
CA TYR A 80 9.13 -5.12 7.61
C TYR A 80 8.88 -3.64 7.90
N PHE A 81 7.78 -3.14 7.37
CA PHE A 81 7.33 -1.78 7.68
C PHE A 81 6.45 -1.78 8.93
N SER A 82 6.67 -0.79 9.79
CA SER A 82 5.84 -0.50 10.96
C SER A 82 5.32 0.92 10.85
N ALA A 83 4.02 1.14 11.02
CA ALA A 83 3.53 2.51 11.08
C ALA A 83 4.05 3.24 12.32
N VAL A 84 4.44 4.50 12.13
CA VAL A 84 5.00 5.34 13.20
C VAL A 84 3.91 5.88 14.09
N LYS A 85 2.79 6.32 13.50
CA LYS A 85 1.63 6.89 14.21
C LYS A 85 0.40 6.01 14.02
N ASN A 86 0.28 4.99 14.87
CA ASN A 86 -0.86 4.05 14.81
C ASN A 86 -2.24 4.70 15.11
N ASN A 87 -2.27 5.82 15.84
CA ASN A 87 -3.52 6.46 16.29
C ASN A 87 -4.02 7.57 15.34
N LYS A 88 -3.25 7.96 14.31
CA LYS A 88 -3.59 9.07 13.40
C LYS A 88 -3.55 8.62 11.93
N ILE A 89 -3.93 7.38 11.66
CA ILE A 89 -4.00 6.89 10.28
C ILE A 89 -5.17 7.59 9.60
N GLN A 90 -4.88 8.43 8.61
CA GLN A 90 -5.88 9.15 7.84
C GLN A 90 -6.08 8.50 6.48
N ARG A 91 -7.30 8.62 5.94
CA ARG A 91 -7.58 8.22 4.56
C ARG A 91 -6.82 9.16 3.63
N ALA A 92 -6.27 8.61 2.55
CA ALA A 92 -5.65 9.44 1.53
C ALA A 92 -6.72 10.30 0.86
N ILE A 93 -6.53 11.61 0.87
CA ILE A 93 -7.44 12.58 0.21
C ILE A 93 -7.31 12.43 -1.31
N GLU A 94 -6.11 12.09 -1.79
CA GLU A 94 -5.81 11.81 -3.19
C GLU A 94 -6.66 10.66 -3.76
N PHE A 95 -7.11 9.75 -2.89
CA PHE A 95 -7.95 8.61 -3.24
C PHE A 95 -9.36 8.74 -2.64
N TYR A 96 -9.83 9.98 -2.41
CA TYR A 96 -11.14 10.23 -1.81
C TYR A 96 -12.28 9.54 -2.59
N ASP A 97 -12.34 9.72 -3.92
CA ASP A 97 -13.39 9.11 -4.76
C ASP A 97 -13.35 7.59 -4.72
N HIS A 98 -12.16 7.01 -4.75
CA HIS A 98 -11.98 5.56 -4.62
C HIS A 98 -12.45 5.06 -3.25
N ASN A 99 -12.03 5.73 -2.18
CA ASN A 99 -12.41 5.37 -0.82
C ASN A 99 -13.91 5.55 -0.58
N LEU A 100 -14.54 6.55 -1.18
CA LEU A 100 -15.97 6.77 -1.13
C LEU A 100 -16.73 5.63 -1.83
N ARG A 101 -16.26 5.19 -3.00
CA ARG A 101 -16.84 4.05 -3.73
C ARG A 101 -16.73 2.75 -2.94
N VAL A 102 -15.56 2.49 -2.35
CA VAL A 102 -15.32 1.32 -1.49
C VAL A 102 -16.23 1.35 -0.25
N GLN A 103 -16.39 2.52 0.37
CA GLN A 103 -17.25 2.68 1.55
C GLN A 103 -18.75 2.49 1.22
N LYS A 104 -19.20 2.90 0.03
CA LYS A 104 -20.58 2.77 -0.42
C LYS A 104 -20.93 1.36 -0.92
N GLY A 105 -20.00 0.40 -0.87
CA GLY A 105 -20.22 -0.96 -1.39
C GLY A 105 -20.30 -1.02 -2.91
N GLY A 106 -19.81 0.01 -3.61
CA GLY A 106 -19.82 0.10 -5.06
C GLY A 106 -18.82 -0.87 -5.68
N CYS A 107 -19.25 -2.12 -5.84
CA CYS A 107 -18.55 -3.12 -6.63
C CYS A 107 -18.41 -2.61 -8.07
N SER A 108 -17.28 -2.02 -8.40
CA SER A 108 -16.84 -1.88 -9.79
C SER A 108 -15.33 -1.74 -9.82
N GLN A 109 -14.68 -2.84 -10.18
CA GLN A 109 -13.31 -2.80 -10.64
C GLN A 109 -13.18 -1.72 -11.72
N PRO A 110 -12.21 -0.79 -11.66
CA PRO A 110 -11.86 -0.05 -12.85
C PRO A 110 -11.30 -1.09 -13.82
N LYS A 111 -12.10 -1.47 -14.83
CA LYS A 111 -11.60 -2.13 -16.02
C LYS A 111 -10.56 -1.17 -16.61
N LEU A 112 -9.29 -1.49 -16.44
CA LEU A 112 -8.23 -0.98 -17.30
C LEU A 112 -8.43 -1.62 -18.69
N SER A 113 -9.49 -1.22 -19.41
CA SER A 113 -9.58 -1.45 -20.85
C SER A 113 -8.85 -0.32 -21.57
N GLY A 114 -7.53 -0.33 -21.42
CA GLY A 114 -6.62 0.35 -22.35
C GLY A 114 -6.33 -0.60 -23.51
N SER A 115 -7.28 -0.78 -24.42
CA SER A 115 -6.97 -1.21 -25.78
C SER A 115 -7.00 0.04 -26.65
N MET A 116 -5.79 0.52 -26.96
CA MET A 116 -5.56 1.61 -27.90
C MET A 116 -6.13 1.25 -29.28
N PRO A 117 -6.65 2.22 -30.05
CA PRO A 117 -7.08 2.00 -31.42
C PRO A 117 -5.83 1.79 -32.30
N GLY A 118 -5.64 0.57 -32.77
CA GLY A 118 -4.63 0.24 -33.78
C GLY A 118 -5.01 0.82 -35.13
N ALA A 119 -4.33 1.92 -35.47
CA ALA A 119 -3.99 2.44 -36.79
C ALA A 119 -4.65 1.80 -38.02
N GLN A 120 -5.36 2.65 -38.76
CA GLN A 120 -5.51 2.56 -40.21
C GLN A 120 -4.18 2.23 -40.89
N LEU A 121 -4.15 1.23 -41.76
CA LEU A 121 -3.21 1.23 -42.87
C LEU A 121 -3.91 0.71 -44.13
N ALA A 122 -3.88 1.57 -45.14
CA ALA A 122 -4.48 1.42 -46.45
C ALA A 122 -3.91 0.24 -47.24
N ARG A 123 -4.78 -0.42 -48.02
CA ARG A 123 -4.48 -0.97 -49.35
C ARG A 123 -5.74 -0.98 -50.19
#